data_AF-A0A0B7BUF1-F1
#
_entry.id   AF-A0A0B7BUF1-F1
#
_cell.length_a   1.000
_cell.length_b   1.000
_cell.length_c   1.000
_cell.angle_alpha   90.00
_cell.angle_beta   90.00
_cell.angle_gamma   90.00
#
_symmetry.space_group_name_H-M   'P 1'
#
loop_
_entity.id
_entity.type
_entity.pdbx_description
1 polymer ?
#
loop_
_entity_poly.entity_id
_entity_poly.type
_entity_poly.pdbx_seq_one_letter_code
_entity_poly.pdbx_strand_id
1 'polypeptide(L)'
;MTMSDFASVLSNAKVDELQKIITNGRVKYLCFTKCKDSKSWVLNVTDGVYVWLLDLDEDGLETQRDLSGVDSVDTFLNRFRNGFQSGDITVGRVDTKVTLSVGKCGSAIELDLFEAKAAEKKLELQSVLFRLAESCSELEVQLAAANQQIDTLKTQKASGGGVVLNLGPKKGAGQSKANVRKVGMSVINPSSRKRKAATGVVFEGN
;
A
#
# COMPACT_ATOMS: atom_id res chain seq x y z
N MET A 1 15.36 -28.97 -12.27
CA MET A 1 14.23 -28.04 -12.11
C MET A 1 13.75 -28.21 -10.68
N THR A 2 14.16 -27.31 -9.78
CA THR A 2 13.80 -27.41 -8.35
C THR A 2 12.33 -27.08 -8.20
N MET A 3 11.51 -28.07 -7.82
CA MET A 3 10.15 -27.82 -7.34
C MET A 3 10.24 -26.77 -6.23
N SER A 4 9.64 -25.61 -6.47
CA SER A 4 9.54 -24.58 -5.44
C SER A 4 8.62 -25.14 -4.36
N ASP A 5 9.07 -25.08 -3.11
CA ASP A 5 8.24 -25.46 -1.96
C ASP A 5 6.93 -24.66 -1.99
N PHE A 6 5.79 -25.32 -1.74
CA PHE A 6 4.46 -24.71 -1.93
C PHE A 6 4.30 -23.42 -1.12
N ALA A 7 4.81 -23.40 0.12
CA ALA A 7 4.85 -22.20 0.94
C ALA A 7 5.65 -21.05 0.29
N SER A 8 6.76 -21.38 -0.37
CA SER A 8 7.57 -20.38 -1.09
C SER A 8 6.80 -19.80 -2.28
N VAL A 9 6.00 -20.61 -2.99
CA VAL A 9 5.14 -20.12 -4.08
C VAL A 9 4.13 -19.10 -3.55
N LEU A 10 3.44 -19.42 -2.46
CA LEU A 10 2.45 -18.53 -1.84
C LEU A 10 3.09 -17.23 -1.31
N SER A 11 4.25 -17.34 -0.65
CA SER A 11 4.95 -16.19 -0.09
C SER A 11 5.53 -15.26 -1.18
N ASN A 12 6.09 -15.84 -2.25
CA ASN A 12 6.54 -15.06 -3.41
C ASN A 12 5.38 -14.32 -4.09
N ALA A 13 4.22 -14.96 -4.17
CA ALA A 13 3.00 -14.32 -4.68
C ALA A 13 2.40 -13.30 -3.68
N LYS A 14 2.84 -13.28 -2.42
CA LYS A 14 2.33 -12.46 -1.31
C LYS A 14 0.84 -12.69 -1.06
N VAL A 15 0.45 -13.96 -1.07
CA VAL A 15 -0.93 -14.41 -0.82
C VAL A 15 -1.06 -15.23 0.46
N ASP A 16 0.06 -15.47 1.13
CA ASP A 16 0.18 -16.21 2.38
C ASP A 16 -0.38 -15.46 3.58
N GLU A 17 -0.54 -14.14 3.54
CA GLU A 17 -1.07 -13.35 4.68
C GLU A 17 -1.96 -12.18 4.24
N LEU A 18 -2.91 -12.44 3.34
CA LEU A 18 -3.87 -11.41 2.92
C LEU A 18 -4.95 -11.21 3.98
N GLN A 19 -5.46 -9.99 4.08
CA GLN A 19 -6.67 -9.70 4.84
C GLN A 19 -7.44 -8.50 4.27
N LYS A 20 -8.77 -8.58 4.30
CA LYS A 20 -9.67 -7.50 3.88
C LYS A 20 -10.97 -7.56 4.65
N ILE A 21 -11.41 -6.42 5.15
CA ILE A 21 -12.75 -6.27 5.70
C ILE A 21 -13.69 -5.88 4.56
N ILE A 22 -14.80 -6.61 4.44
CA ILE A 22 -15.88 -6.32 3.49
C ILE A 22 -17.20 -6.22 4.24
N THR A 23 -18.19 -5.56 3.62
CA THR A 23 -19.55 -5.46 4.17
C THR A 23 -20.52 -6.01 3.14
N ASN A 24 -21.38 -6.94 3.56
CA ASN A 24 -22.54 -7.36 2.77
C ASN A 24 -23.81 -7.08 3.57
N GLY A 25 -24.62 -6.14 3.08
CA GLY A 25 -25.79 -5.64 3.79
C GLY A 25 -25.40 -4.98 5.12
N ARG A 26 -25.85 -5.57 6.24
CA ARG A 26 -25.55 -5.08 7.60
C ARG A 26 -24.44 -5.86 8.29
N VAL A 27 -23.90 -6.89 7.65
CA VAL A 27 -22.90 -7.78 8.25
C VAL A 27 -21.53 -7.42 7.71
N LYS A 28 -20.56 -7.32 8.62
CA LYS A 28 -19.15 -7.17 8.28
C LYS A 28 -18.49 -8.53 8.31
N TYR A 29 -17.60 -8.75 7.35
CA TYR A 29 -16.79 -9.94 7.29
C TYR A 29 -15.32 -9.55 7.22
N LEU A 30 -14.47 -10.32 7.91
CA LEU A 30 -13.04 -10.35 7.68
C LEU A 30 -12.73 -11.55 6.79
N CYS A 31 -12.24 -11.29 5.59
CA CYS A 31 -11.66 -12.30 4.71
C CYS A 31 -10.15 -12.28 4.93
N PHE A 32 -9.52 -13.44 5.07
CA PHE A 32 -8.08 -13.53 5.23
C PHE A 32 -7.54 -14.85 4.71
N THR A 33 -6.25 -14.88 4.39
CA THR A 33 -5.54 -16.09 3.99
C THR A 33 -4.41 -16.38 4.97
N LYS A 34 -4.01 -17.65 5.01
CA LYS A 34 -2.79 -18.10 5.71
C LYS A 34 -2.14 -19.27 5.00
N CYS A 35 -0.82 -19.40 5.11
CA CYS A 35 -0.14 -20.68 4.85
C CYS A 35 -0.16 -21.54 6.11
N LYS A 36 -0.63 -22.78 6.00
CA LYS A 36 -0.74 -23.74 7.11
C LYS A 36 0.26 -24.88 6.89
N ASP A 37 1.10 -25.11 7.90
CA ASP A 37 2.11 -26.17 7.95
C ASP A 37 3.02 -26.26 6.71
N SER A 38 3.23 -25.13 6.03
CA SER A 38 3.94 -25.01 4.75
C SER A 38 3.40 -25.87 3.60
N LYS A 39 2.20 -26.44 3.74
CA LYS A 39 1.65 -27.45 2.84
C LYS A 39 0.30 -27.07 2.26
N SER A 40 -0.41 -26.16 2.90
CA SER A 40 -1.71 -25.74 2.43
C SER A 40 -1.92 -24.24 2.54
N TRP A 41 -2.75 -23.73 1.64
CA TRP A 41 -3.22 -22.37 1.59
C TRP A 41 -4.67 -22.34 2.05
N VAL A 42 -4.91 -21.68 3.17
CA VAL A 42 -6.23 -21.63 3.79
C VAL A 42 -6.85 -20.28 3.57
N LEU A 43 -7.98 -20.25 2.87
CA LEU A 43 -8.85 -19.08 2.77
C LEU A 43 -9.86 -19.12 3.89
N ASN A 44 -10.03 -18.00 4.59
CA ASN A 44 -10.93 -17.88 5.72
C ASN A 44 -11.84 -16.67 5.55
N VAL A 45 -13.08 -16.82 6.00
CA VAL A 45 -14.03 -15.72 6.18
C VAL A 45 -14.63 -15.83 7.58
N THR A 46 -14.75 -14.71 8.28
CA THR A 46 -15.42 -14.66 9.59
C THR A 46 -16.29 -13.42 9.71
N ASP A 47 -17.45 -13.55 10.36
CA ASP A 47 -18.29 -12.42 10.79
C ASP A 47 -18.00 -11.98 12.24
N GLY A 48 -16.91 -12.50 12.84
CA GLY A 48 -16.55 -12.32 14.24
C GLY A 48 -17.21 -13.32 15.19
N VAL A 49 -18.19 -14.10 14.72
CA VAL A 49 -18.86 -15.15 15.50
C VAL A 49 -18.60 -16.52 14.90
N TYR A 50 -18.73 -16.69 13.60
CA TYR A 50 -18.51 -17.93 12.85
C TYR A 50 -17.27 -17.81 11.96
N VAL A 51 -16.73 -18.96 11.57
CA VAL A 51 -15.57 -19.04 10.67
C VAL A 51 -15.92 -20.03 9.57
N TRP A 52 -15.70 -19.64 8.33
CA TRP A 52 -15.75 -20.50 7.16
C TRP A 52 -14.36 -20.59 6.58
N LEU A 53 -13.96 -21.77 6.17
CA LEU A 53 -12.65 -21.99 5.59
C LEU A 53 -12.69 -22.91 4.37
N LEU A 54 -11.68 -22.75 3.53
CA LEU A 54 -11.31 -23.66 2.45
C LEU A 54 -9.80 -23.91 2.56
N ASP A 55 -9.42 -25.16 2.74
CA ASP A 55 -8.03 -25.61 2.90
C ASP A 55 -7.59 -26.23 1.56
N LEU A 56 -6.64 -25.59 0.86
CA LEU A 56 -6.14 -26.02 -0.44
C LEU A 56 -4.68 -26.46 -0.32
N ASP A 57 -4.41 -27.73 -0.58
CA ASP A 57 -3.06 -28.17 -0.92
C ASP A 57 -2.71 -27.76 -2.36
N GLU A 58 -1.53 -28.19 -2.84
CA GLU A 58 -1.06 -27.86 -4.19
C GLU A 58 -2.03 -28.34 -5.28
N ASP A 59 -2.47 -29.59 -5.20
CA ASP A 59 -3.44 -30.19 -6.14
C ASP A 59 -4.81 -29.49 -6.07
N GLY A 60 -5.27 -29.15 -4.86
CA GLY A 60 -6.48 -28.38 -4.63
C GLY A 60 -6.41 -26.99 -5.25
N LEU A 61 -5.27 -26.30 -5.12
CA LEU A 61 -5.04 -25.01 -5.75
C LEU A 61 -5.10 -25.12 -7.27
N GLU A 62 -4.46 -26.12 -7.86
CA GLU A 62 -4.49 -26.36 -9.31
C GLU A 62 -5.91 -26.64 -9.80
N THR A 63 -6.66 -27.46 -9.06
CA THR A 63 -8.06 -27.76 -9.36
C THR A 63 -8.92 -26.50 -9.35
N GLN A 64 -8.78 -25.64 -8.33
CA GLN A 64 -9.53 -24.39 -8.27
C GLN A 64 -9.14 -23.40 -9.36
N ARG A 65 -7.86 -23.35 -9.73
CA ARG A 65 -7.37 -22.58 -10.89
C ARG A 65 -8.08 -23.03 -12.17
N ASP A 66 -8.12 -24.33 -12.42
CA ASP A 66 -8.70 -24.91 -13.64
C ASP A 66 -10.22 -24.67 -13.71
N LEU A 67 -10.92 -24.87 -12.59
CA LEU A 67 -12.36 -24.56 -12.48
C LEU A 67 -12.67 -23.09 -12.73
N SER A 68 -11.73 -22.20 -12.39
CA SER A 68 -11.84 -20.76 -12.62
C SER A 68 -11.44 -20.33 -14.04
N GLY A 69 -10.99 -21.26 -14.88
CA GLY A 69 -10.53 -20.98 -16.25
C GLY A 69 -9.33 -20.04 -16.30
N VAL A 70 -8.40 -20.14 -15.33
CA VAL A 70 -7.21 -19.28 -15.27
C VAL A 70 -5.99 -20.06 -15.78
N ASP A 71 -5.28 -19.50 -16.76
CA ASP A 71 -4.24 -20.22 -17.51
C ASP A 71 -2.98 -20.61 -16.71
N SER A 72 -2.76 -20.04 -15.52
CA SER A 72 -1.59 -20.32 -14.69
C SER A 72 -1.83 -20.07 -13.21
N VAL A 73 -1.09 -20.79 -12.37
CA VAL A 73 -1.10 -20.60 -10.90
C VAL A 73 -0.69 -19.17 -10.55
N ASP A 74 0.36 -18.63 -11.16
CA ASP A 74 0.81 -17.26 -10.90
C ASP A 74 -0.28 -16.22 -11.19
N THR A 75 -1.01 -16.37 -12.30
CA THR A 75 -2.12 -15.47 -12.63
C THR A 75 -3.27 -15.62 -11.65
N PHE A 76 -3.57 -16.85 -11.23
CA PHE A 76 -4.60 -17.15 -10.23
C PHE A 76 -4.27 -16.49 -8.90
N LEU A 77 -3.07 -16.72 -8.34
CA LEU A 77 -2.63 -16.11 -7.09
C LEU A 77 -2.56 -14.57 -7.18
N ASN A 78 -2.11 -14.03 -8.32
CA ASN A 78 -2.11 -12.58 -8.53
C ASN A 78 -3.51 -11.96 -8.51
N ARG A 79 -4.54 -12.65 -9.02
CA ARG A 79 -5.92 -12.18 -8.91
C ARG A 79 -6.35 -12.08 -7.45
N PHE A 80 -5.97 -13.05 -6.61
CA PHE A 80 -6.23 -12.97 -5.17
C PHE A 80 -5.56 -11.77 -4.54
N ARG A 81 -4.24 -11.62 -4.71
CA ARG A 81 -3.52 -10.46 -4.15
C ARG A 81 -4.15 -9.13 -4.57
N ASN A 82 -4.42 -8.97 -5.87
CA ASN A 82 -4.98 -7.73 -6.39
C ASN A 82 -6.40 -7.49 -5.87
N GLY A 83 -7.24 -8.53 -5.79
CA GLY A 83 -8.59 -8.44 -5.25
C GLY A 83 -8.60 -8.00 -3.79
N PHE A 84 -7.74 -8.57 -2.94
CA PHE A 84 -7.61 -8.18 -1.53
C PHE A 84 -7.13 -6.72 -1.38
N GLN A 85 -6.12 -6.32 -2.16
CA GLN A 85 -5.59 -4.96 -2.12
C GLN A 85 -6.62 -3.92 -2.57
N SER A 86 -7.23 -4.14 -3.73
CA SER A 86 -8.24 -3.24 -4.32
C SER A 86 -9.57 -3.25 -3.57
N GLY A 87 -9.91 -4.35 -2.89
CA GLY A 87 -11.24 -4.56 -2.32
C GLY A 87 -12.27 -5.08 -3.33
N ASP A 88 -11.83 -5.60 -4.48
CA ASP A 88 -12.67 -6.33 -5.41
C ASP A 88 -12.99 -7.74 -4.86
N ILE A 89 -13.69 -7.77 -3.72
CA ILE A 89 -14.07 -8.98 -3.00
C ILE A 89 -15.53 -8.87 -2.57
N THR A 90 -16.27 -9.96 -2.75
CA THR A 90 -17.62 -10.08 -2.21
C THR A 90 -17.79 -11.41 -1.49
N VAL A 91 -18.74 -11.45 -0.56
CA VAL A 91 -19.07 -12.62 0.25
C VAL A 91 -20.57 -12.83 0.18
N GLY A 92 -21.01 -13.98 -0.30
CA GLY A 92 -22.40 -14.43 -0.23
C GLY A 92 -22.54 -15.56 0.79
N ARG A 93 -23.50 -15.47 1.71
CA ARG A 93 -23.76 -16.54 2.69
C ARG A 93 -25.07 -17.26 2.35
N VAL A 94 -25.03 -18.58 2.32
CA VAL A 94 -26.20 -19.45 2.21
C VAL A 94 -26.07 -20.55 3.26
N ASP A 95 -26.87 -20.46 4.33
CA ASP A 95 -26.85 -21.40 5.46
C ASP A 95 -25.44 -21.54 6.10
N THR A 96 -24.85 -22.72 6.01
CA THR A 96 -23.52 -23.11 6.52
C THR A 96 -22.39 -22.89 5.52
N LYS A 97 -22.71 -22.39 4.33
CA LYS A 97 -21.77 -22.13 3.23
C LYS A 97 -21.59 -20.63 3.02
N VAL A 98 -20.35 -20.25 2.71
CA VAL A 98 -19.99 -18.91 2.24
C VAL A 98 -19.30 -19.00 0.89
N THR A 99 -19.79 -18.26 -0.09
CA THR A 99 -19.11 -18.07 -1.37
C THR A 99 -18.29 -16.79 -1.30
N LEU A 100 -16.97 -16.91 -1.46
CA LEU A 100 -16.03 -15.80 -1.58
C LEU A 100 -15.74 -15.57 -3.06
N SER A 101 -16.12 -14.42 -3.60
CA SER A 101 -15.80 -14.03 -4.97
C SER A 101 -14.68 -13.00 -4.96
N VAL A 102 -13.59 -13.25 -5.69
CA VAL A 102 -12.40 -12.39 -5.76
C VAL A 102 -12.13 -11.95 -7.20
N GLY A 103 -12.08 -10.63 -7.40
CA GLY A 103 -11.95 -9.99 -8.71
C GLY A 103 -13.24 -9.30 -9.15
N LYS A 104 -13.24 -8.77 -10.38
CA LYS A 104 -14.34 -7.97 -10.92
C LYS A 104 -15.24 -8.80 -11.83
N CYS A 105 -16.55 -8.77 -11.55
CA CYS A 105 -17.64 -9.26 -12.40
C CYS A 105 -17.28 -10.57 -13.14
N GLY A 106 -17.43 -10.65 -14.47
CA GLY A 106 -17.27 -11.88 -15.28
C GLY A 106 -15.86 -12.50 -15.31
N SER A 107 -14.93 -12.03 -14.48
CA SER A 107 -13.59 -12.61 -14.29
C SER A 107 -13.30 -12.99 -12.83
N ALA A 108 -14.30 -12.85 -11.96
CA ALA A 108 -14.18 -13.18 -10.55
C ALA A 108 -13.98 -14.69 -10.36
N ILE A 109 -13.05 -15.03 -9.47
CA ILE A 109 -12.86 -16.39 -8.97
C ILE A 109 -13.83 -16.58 -7.83
N GLU A 110 -14.67 -17.61 -7.88
CA GLU A 110 -15.65 -17.92 -6.84
C GLU A 110 -15.25 -19.20 -6.13
N LEU A 111 -15.15 -19.14 -4.80
CA LEU A 111 -14.80 -20.27 -3.96
C LEU A 111 -15.85 -20.47 -2.89
N ASP A 112 -16.28 -21.71 -2.71
CA ASP A 112 -17.15 -22.10 -1.61
C ASP A 112 -16.30 -22.49 -0.39
N LEU A 113 -16.57 -21.83 0.72
CA LEU A 113 -16.01 -22.07 2.05
C LEU A 113 -17.10 -22.66 2.94
N PHE A 114 -16.70 -23.56 3.84
CA PHE A 114 -17.61 -24.28 4.72
C PHE A 114 -17.33 -23.96 6.18
N GLU A 115 -18.38 -24.00 7.00
CA GLU A 115 -18.28 -23.66 8.42
C GLU A 115 -17.27 -24.57 9.13
N ALA A 116 -16.31 -23.95 9.81
CA ALA A 116 -15.24 -24.63 10.52
C ALA A 116 -15.79 -25.39 11.74
N LYS A 117 -15.14 -26.50 12.10
CA LYS A 117 -15.50 -27.24 13.32
C LYS A 117 -15.22 -26.38 14.56
N ALA A 118 -15.87 -26.69 15.67
CA ALA A 118 -15.77 -25.90 16.91
C ALA A 118 -14.31 -25.68 17.39
N ALA A 119 -13.44 -26.69 17.27
CA ALA A 119 -12.03 -26.58 17.63
C ALA A 119 -11.26 -25.63 16.69
N GLU A 120 -11.46 -25.75 15.38
CA GLU A 120 -10.81 -24.92 14.36
C GLU A 120 -11.26 -23.47 14.51
N LYS A 121 -12.57 -23.24 14.61
CA LYS A 121 -13.18 -21.93 14.82
C LYS A 121 -12.54 -21.17 15.99
N LYS A 122 -12.32 -21.84 17.12
CA LYS A 122 -11.69 -21.21 18.30
C LYS A 122 -10.24 -20.80 17.99
N LEU A 123 -9.47 -21.67 17.34
CA LEU A 123 -8.08 -21.39 16.99
C LEU A 123 -7.96 -20.26 15.96
N GLU A 124 -8.82 -20.23 14.94
CA GLU A 124 -8.82 -19.17 13.94
C GLU A 124 -9.15 -17.80 14.54
N LEU A 125 -10.20 -17.72 15.36
CA LEU A 125 -10.56 -16.45 16.01
C LEU A 125 -9.47 -15.98 16.99
N GLN A 126 -8.85 -16.91 17.72
CA GLN A 126 -7.72 -16.59 18.59
C GLN A 126 -6.53 -16.06 17.79
N SER A 127 -6.16 -16.74 16.70
CA SER A 127 -5.06 -16.34 15.82
C SER A 127 -5.28 -14.95 15.22
N VAL A 128 -6.48 -14.68 14.69
CA VAL A 128 -6.84 -13.36 14.15
C VAL A 128 -6.75 -12.28 15.23
N LEU A 129 -7.26 -12.54 16.43
CA LEU A 129 -7.23 -11.57 17.53
C LEU A 129 -5.81 -11.15 17.89
N PHE A 130 -4.91 -12.13 18.09
CA PHE A 130 -3.52 -11.84 18.46
C PHE A 130 -2.74 -11.21 17.29
N ARG A 131 -2.93 -11.71 16.05
CA ARG A 131 -2.29 -11.10 14.88
C ARG A 131 -2.68 -9.63 14.71
N LEU A 132 -3.94 -9.28 14.94
CA LEU A 132 -4.40 -7.90 14.89
C LEU A 132 -3.79 -7.05 16.01
N ALA A 133 -3.71 -7.57 17.24
CA ALA A 133 -3.09 -6.87 18.36
C ALA A 133 -1.58 -6.62 18.14
N GLU A 134 -0.88 -7.62 17.62
CA GLU A 134 0.54 -7.53 17.24
C GLU A 134 0.73 -6.51 16.11
N SER A 135 -0.06 -6.62 15.04
CA SER A 135 -0.01 -5.67 13.91
C SER A 135 -0.26 -4.24 14.34
N CYS A 136 -1.24 -4.00 15.24
CA CYS A 136 -1.49 -2.67 15.79
C CYS A 136 -0.28 -2.15 16.57
N SER A 137 0.31 -2.98 17.42
CA SER A 137 1.49 -2.62 18.22
C SER A 137 2.70 -2.28 17.32
N GLU A 138 2.94 -3.08 16.28
CA GLU A 138 4.01 -2.84 15.32
C GLU A 138 3.78 -1.56 14.51
N LEU A 139 2.55 -1.31 14.06
CA LEU A 139 2.19 -0.09 13.34
C LEU A 139 2.37 1.16 14.21
N GLU A 140 2.07 1.09 15.51
CA GLU A 140 2.32 2.18 16.45
C GLU A 140 3.82 2.50 16.58
N VAL A 141 4.66 1.46 16.68
CA VAL A 141 6.12 1.60 16.71
C VAL A 141 6.65 2.20 15.41
N GLN A 142 6.20 1.69 14.26
CA GLN A 142 6.61 2.19 12.94
C GLN A 142 6.17 3.64 12.73
N LEU A 143 4.96 4.01 13.16
CA LEU A 143 4.45 5.37 13.09
C LEU A 143 5.27 6.33 13.96
N ALA A 144 5.63 5.91 15.18
CA ALA A 144 6.49 6.69 16.06
C ALA A 144 7.87 6.92 15.44
N ALA A 145 8.49 5.89 14.86
CA ALA A 145 9.78 5.99 14.19
C ALA A 145 9.71 6.91 12.96
N ALA A 146 8.67 6.80 12.13
CA ALA A 146 8.47 7.66 10.97
C ALA A 146 8.31 9.14 11.37
N ASN A 147 7.57 9.42 12.44
CA ASN A 147 7.40 10.78 12.96
C ASN A 147 8.72 11.37 13.46
N GLN A 148 9.55 10.59 14.17
CA GLN A 148 10.88 11.04 14.62
C GLN A 148 11.81 11.38 13.43
N GLN A 149 11.76 10.59 12.35
CA GLN A 149 12.50 10.89 11.12
C GLN A 149 12.05 12.19 10.48
N ILE A 150 10.73 12.42 10.42
CA ILE A 150 10.15 13.67 9.89
C ILE A 150 10.61 14.88 10.72
N ASP A 151 10.60 14.79 12.04
CA ASP A 151 11.01 15.89 12.91
C ASP A 151 12.52 16.17 12.83
N THR A 152 13.34 15.13 12.68
CA THR A 152 14.77 15.27 12.40
C THR A 152 15.03 15.99 11.07
N LEU A 153 14.28 15.63 10.01
CA LEU A 153 14.39 16.30 8.71
C LEU A 153 13.91 17.76 8.74
N LYS A 154 12.86 18.06 9.52
CA LYS A 154 12.38 19.43 9.71
C LYS A 154 13.39 20.29 10.47
N THR A 155 13.99 19.75 11.53
CA THR A 155 15.02 20.47 12.31
C THR A 155 16.30 20.68 11.50
N GLN A 156 16.73 19.74 10.67
CA GLN A 156 17.84 19.94 9.71
C GLN A 156 17.56 21.01 8.65
N LYS A 157 16.31 21.09 8.14
CA LYS A 157 15.91 22.18 7.23
C LYS A 157 15.84 23.54 7.94
N ALA A 158 15.44 23.57 9.20
CA ALA A 158 15.40 24.79 10.01
C ALA A 158 16.78 25.27 10.47
N SER A 159 17.73 24.35 10.68
CA SER A 159 19.14 24.66 11.01
C SER A 159 20.03 24.85 9.78
N GLY A 160 19.49 24.70 8.57
CA GLY A 160 20.15 24.89 7.27
C GLY A 160 20.39 26.36 6.92
N GLY A 161 21.18 27.05 7.75
CA GLY A 161 22.01 28.15 7.26
C GLY A 161 23.02 27.60 6.25
N GLY A 162 22.79 27.86 4.97
CA GLY A 162 23.74 27.77 3.85
C GLY A 162 24.85 26.73 3.94
N VAL A 163 24.57 25.46 3.61
CA VAL A 163 25.61 24.58 3.07
C VAL A 163 25.81 24.96 1.62
N VAL A 164 26.73 25.89 1.36
CA VAL A 164 27.23 26.15 0.02
C VAL A 164 28.12 24.97 -0.35
N LEU A 165 27.56 23.99 -1.06
CA LEU A 165 28.35 23.00 -1.79
C LEU A 165 29.16 23.77 -2.85
N ASN A 166 30.40 24.12 -2.50
CA ASN A 166 31.34 24.74 -3.42
C ASN A 166 31.87 23.67 -4.39
N LEU A 167 31.05 23.32 -5.38
CA LEU A 167 31.46 22.58 -6.56
C LEU A 167 31.72 23.58 -7.69
N GLY A 168 32.82 24.32 -7.56
CA GLY A 168 33.29 25.27 -8.56
C GLY A 168 34.78 25.06 -8.85
N PRO A 169 35.23 24.99 -10.13
CA PRO A 169 36.62 24.69 -10.45
C PRO A 169 37.55 25.84 -10.05
N LYS A 170 38.67 25.51 -9.40
CA LYS A 170 39.79 26.43 -9.13
C LYS A 170 40.21 27.17 -10.42
N LYS A 171 39.93 28.47 -10.52
CA LYS A 171 40.69 29.40 -11.36
C LYS A 171 40.70 30.81 -10.76
N GLY A 172 41.92 31.33 -10.60
CA GLY A 172 42.21 32.73 -10.87
C GLY A 172 42.12 33.69 -9.68
N ALA A 173 43.27 34.24 -9.33
CA ALA A 173 43.43 35.41 -8.48
C ALA A 173 42.61 36.61 -8.97
N GLY A 174 42.14 37.45 -8.05
CA GLY A 174 41.56 38.75 -8.37
C GLY A 174 40.80 39.37 -7.21
N GLN A 175 41.45 40.28 -6.49
CA GLN A 175 40.83 41.14 -5.47
C GLN A 175 39.65 41.94 -6.04
N SER A 176 38.53 42.01 -5.32
CA SER A 176 37.69 43.22 -5.31
C SER A 176 36.75 43.26 -4.10
N LYS A 177 36.62 44.46 -3.54
CA LYS A 177 36.03 44.79 -2.24
C LYS A 177 34.51 44.57 -2.20
N ALA A 178 34.02 44.21 -1.01
CA ALA A 178 32.61 44.06 -0.70
C ALA A 178 31.83 45.38 -0.91
N ASN A 179 30.74 45.32 -1.67
CA ASN A 179 29.76 46.40 -1.79
C ASN A 179 28.51 46.05 -0.97
N VAL A 180 28.24 46.85 0.06
CA VAL A 180 27.12 46.73 0.97
C VAL A 180 25.80 46.97 0.21
N ARG A 181 24.90 45.98 0.21
CA ARG A 181 23.57 46.10 -0.41
C ARG A 181 22.60 46.79 0.55
N LYS A 182 21.95 47.87 0.10
CA LYS A 182 20.79 48.46 0.77
C LYS A 182 19.55 47.59 0.53
N VAL A 183 18.77 47.39 1.59
CA VAL A 183 17.52 46.64 1.62
C VAL A 183 16.46 47.36 0.76
N GLY A 184 15.73 46.61 -0.08
CA GLY A 184 14.54 47.13 -0.75
C GLY A 184 14.47 47.00 -2.28
N MET A 185 15.07 45.97 -2.92
CA MET A 185 14.80 45.69 -4.33
C MET A 185 14.35 44.24 -4.54
N SER A 186 13.07 44.13 -4.90
CA SER A 186 12.37 42.90 -5.25
C SER A 186 12.79 42.35 -6.61
N VAL A 187 12.90 41.02 -6.65
CA VAL A 187 12.61 40.05 -7.73
C VAL A 187 12.64 40.59 -9.17
N ILE A 188 13.65 40.20 -9.94
CA ILE A 188 13.62 40.30 -11.40
C ILE A 188 13.29 38.94 -11.99
N ASN A 189 12.04 38.85 -12.44
CA ASN A 189 11.49 37.95 -13.44
C ASN A 189 12.44 37.85 -14.68
N PRO A 190 12.73 36.65 -15.23
CA PRO A 190 13.78 36.44 -16.24
C PRO A 190 13.57 37.06 -17.64
N SER A 191 12.62 37.96 -17.84
CA SER A 191 12.19 38.37 -19.19
C SER A 191 11.95 39.87 -19.43
N SER A 192 12.60 40.78 -18.69
CA SER A 192 12.46 42.22 -18.93
C SER A 192 13.57 42.82 -19.80
N ARG A 193 13.26 43.09 -21.08
CA ARG A 193 14.06 43.89 -22.03
C ARG A 193 14.26 45.33 -21.52
N LYS A 194 15.43 45.91 -21.82
CA LYS A 194 15.87 47.27 -21.44
C LYS A 194 14.89 48.37 -21.90
N ARG A 195 14.60 49.33 -21.02
CA ARG A 195 13.70 50.49 -21.21
C ARG A 195 14.21 51.48 -22.27
N LYS A 196 13.29 52.12 -23.01
CA LYS A 196 13.47 53.47 -23.57
C LYS A 196 12.52 54.43 -22.85
N ALA A 197 13.02 55.59 -22.46
CA ALA A 197 12.25 56.65 -21.82
C ALA A 197 11.41 57.39 -22.86
N ALA A 198 10.17 57.75 -22.50
CA ALA A 198 9.32 58.63 -23.29
C ALA A 198 9.01 59.89 -22.48
N THR A 199 9.27 61.01 -23.14
CA THR A 199 9.15 62.41 -22.75
C THR A 199 7.71 62.83 -22.46
N GLY A 200 7.55 63.75 -21.49
CA GLY A 200 6.27 64.24 -20.99
C GLY A 200 5.47 65.06 -22.00
N VAL A 201 4.16 65.13 -21.75
CA VAL A 201 3.23 66.00 -22.47
C VAL A 201 2.42 66.75 -21.41
N VAL A 202 2.43 68.08 -21.49
CA VAL A 202 1.68 69.01 -20.63
C VAL A 202 0.28 69.19 -21.21
N PHE A 203 -0.74 69.22 -20.36
CA PHE A 203 -2.07 69.70 -20.75
C PHE A 203 -2.55 70.77 -19.77
N GLU A 204 -2.84 71.94 -20.32
CA GLU A 204 -3.54 73.04 -19.66
C GLU A 204 -5.02 72.68 -19.49
N GLY A 205 -5.61 73.08 -18.36
CA GLY A 205 -7.00 72.82 -18.02
C GLY A 205 -7.94 73.90 -18.53
N ASN A 206 -9.12 73.46 -18.98
CA ASN A 206 -10.39 74.16 -18.77
C ASN A 206 -11.54 73.16 -18.80
#